data_AF-A0A7S2TKR8-F1
#
_entry.id   AF-A0A7S2TKR8-F1
#
_cell.length_a   1.000
_cell.length_b   1.000
_cell.length_c   1.000
_cell.angle_alpha   90.00
_cell.angle_beta   90.00
_cell.angle_gamma   90.00
#
_symmetry.space_group_name_H-M   'P 1'
#
loop_
_entity.id
_entity.type
_entity.pdbx_description
1 polymer ?
#
loop_
_entity_poly.entity_id
_entity_poly.type
_entity_poly.pdbx_seq_one_letter_code
_entity_poly.pdbx_strand_id
1 'polypeptide(L)'
;VRFNAKKNNVGKYFSTTIWEFTMPCHQCFNIIAIKTDPKNAEYLVTKGARKKVETYDADAAGTIELLDPEEREARRADAMASLEVDETDKKKAKEQKGRLESLRDISDRMYDDYAMSSLLRK
;
A
#
# COMPACT_ATOMS: atom_id res chain seq x y z
N VAL A 1 -0.03 19.69 -7.05
CA VAL A 1 0.32 20.99 -7.69
C VAL A 1 -0.27 21.02 -9.09
N ARG A 2 -0.88 22.12 -9.51
CA ARG A 2 -1.46 22.27 -10.87
C ARG A 2 -0.50 23.10 -11.73
N PHE A 3 -0.32 22.72 -13.00
CA PHE A 3 0.54 23.42 -13.95
C PHE A 3 -0.25 23.80 -15.21
N ASN A 4 0.07 24.98 -15.76
CA ASN A 4 -0.36 25.37 -17.09
C ASN A 4 0.62 24.77 -18.10
N ALA A 5 0.37 23.53 -18.52
CA ALA A 5 1.25 22.81 -19.44
C ALA A 5 0.88 23.06 -20.92
N LYS A 6 1.88 23.10 -21.79
CA LYS A 6 1.67 23.08 -23.25
C LYS A 6 1.57 21.63 -23.72
N LYS A 7 0.47 21.32 -24.41
CA LYS A 7 0.16 19.99 -24.96
C LYS A 7 0.58 19.93 -26.42
N ASN A 8 1.51 19.03 -26.75
CA ASN A 8 2.01 18.78 -28.10
C ASN A 8 1.70 17.34 -28.52
N ASN A 9 1.40 17.13 -29.81
CA ASN A 9 1.27 15.80 -30.39
C ASN A 9 2.64 15.36 -30.94
N VAL A 10 3.20 14.26 -30.43
CA VAL A 10 4.56 13.81 -30.79
C VAL A 10 4.56 12.48 -31.54
N GLY A 11 3.44 11.74 -31.54
CA GLY A 11 3.35 10.48 -32.27
C GLY A 11 2.04 9.74 -32.04
N LYS A 12 1.99 8.49 -32.50
CA LYS A 12 0.88 7.57 -32.27
C LYS A 12 1.40 6.18 -31.91
N TYR A 13 0.70 5.52 -30.99
CA TYR A 13 0.83 4.10 -30.70
C TYR A 13 -0.44 3.41 -31.19
N PHE A 14 -0.34 2.69 -32.32
CA PHE A 14 -1.49 2.21 -33.09
C PHE A 14 -2.49 3.35 -33.39
N SER A 15 -3.70 3.29 -32.82
CA SER A 15 -4.74 4.32 -32.95
C SER A 15 -4.65 5.43 -31.90
N THR A 16 -3.93 5.21 -30.79
CA THR A 16 -3.83 6.15 -29.67
C THR A 16 -2.76 7.21 -29.93
N THR A 17 -3.09 8.48 -29.72
CA THR A 17 -2.11 9.59 -29.85
C THR A 17 -1.22 9.68 -28.62
N ILE A 18 0.08 9.84 -28.86
CA ILE A 18 1.07 10.09 -27.81
C ILE A 18 1.19 11.60 -27.63
N TRP A 19 0.79 12.06 -26.46
CA TRP A 19 0.87 13.46 -26.07
C TRP A 19 2.14 13.73 -25.29
N GLU A 20 2.77 14.86 -25.57
CA GLU A 20 3.85 15.43 -24.76
C GLU A 20 3.34 16.68 -24.06
N PHE A 21 3.52 16.72 -22.74
CA PHE A 21 3.19 17.85 -21.89
C PHE A 21 4.48 18.52 -21.45
N THR A 22 4.63 19.79 -21.76
CA THR A 22 5.79 20.61 -21.34
C THR A 22 5.35 21.66 -20.34
N MET A 23 6.06 21.75 -19.22
CA MET A 23 5.71 22.64 -18.10
C MET A 23 6.97 23.11 -17.35
N PRO A 24 6.98 24.34 -16.81
CA PRO A 24 8.09 24.84 -16.02
C PRO A 24 8.08 24.25 -14.60
N CYS A 25 9.26 24.04 -14.02
CA CYS A 25 9.39 23.71 -12.60
C CYS A 25 9.07 24.94 -11.73
N HIS A 26 8.51 24.73 -10.54
CA HIS A 26 8.19 25.82 -9.61
C HIS A 26 9.43 26.37 -8.89
N GLN A 27 10.43 25.52 -8.63
CA GLN A 27 11.63 25.89 -7.87
C GLN A 27 12.82 26.27 -8.75
N CYS A 28 12.84 25.87 -10.03
CA CYS A 28 13.94 26.18 -10.95
C CYS A 28 13.40 26.57 -12.33
N PHE A 29 14.20 27.29 -13.10
CA PHE A 29 13.85 27.72 -14.48
C PHE A 29 13.92 26.59 -15.52
N ASN A 30 13.93 25.33 -15.07
CA ASN A 30 14.02 24.18 -15.96
C ASN A 30 12.65 23.76 -16.48
N ILE A 31 12.61 23.22 -17.70
CA ILE A 31 11.38 22.73 -18.33
C ILE A 31 11.33 21.21 -18.17
N ILE A 32 10.20 20.73 -17.66
CA ILE A 32 9.89 19.31 -17.54
C ILE A 32 9.03 18.91 -18.74
N ALA A 33 9.42 17.83 -19.41
CA ALA A 33 8.65 17.23 -20.49
C ALA A 33 8.28 15.79 -20.14
N ILE A 34 6.98 15.47 -20.28
CA ILE A 34 6.43 14.16 -19.97
C ILE A 34 5.62 13.68 -21.17
N LYS A 35 5.77 12.41 -21.54
CA LYS A 35 5.02 11.73 -22.60
C LYS A 35 4.09 10.67 -22.04
N THR A 36 2.94 10.48 -22.67
CA THR A 36 2.07 9.34 -22.40
C THR A 36 2.63 8.06 -23.04
N ASP A 37 2.68 6.95 -22.30
CA ASP A 37 2.97 5.62 -22.85
C ASP A 37 1.73 4.72 -22.80
N PRO A 38 1.02 4.56 -23.93
CA PRO A 38 -0.19 3.74 -24.00
C PRO A 38 0.05 2.24 -23.78
N LYS A 39 1.29 1.74 -23.93
CA LYS A 39 1.59 0.31 -23.77
C LYS A 39 1.55 -0.13 -22.31
N ASN A 40 2.13 0.69 -21.43
CA ASN A 40 2.26 0.40 -20.01
C ASN A 40 1.26 1.19 -19.14
N ALA A 41 0.39 2.00 -19.77
CA ALA A 41 -0.51 2.92 -19.08
C ALA A 41 0.21 3.90 -18.11
N GLU A 42 1.45 4.25 -18.42
CA GLU A 42 2.30 5.11 -17.60
C GLU A 42 2.67 6.42 -18.31
N TYR A 43 3.21 7.36 -17.56
CA TYR A 43 3.83 8.57 -18.08
C TYR A 43 5.36 8.46 -18.01
N LEU A 44 6.02 8.72 -19.13
CA LEU A 44 7.48 8.69 -19.24
C LEU A 44 8.02 10.11 -19.22
N VAL A 45 8.98 10.36 -18.33
CA VAL A 45 9.68 11.65 -18.28
C VAL A 45 10.75 11.67 -19.36
N THR A 46 10.68 12.64 -20.28
CA THR A 46 11.65 12.77 -21.37
C THR A 46 12.74 13.78 -21.07
N LYS A 47 12.42 14.89 -20.39
CA LYS A 47 13.39 15.95 -20.06
C LYS A 47 13.10 16.57 -18.70
N GLY A 48 14.16 17.01 -18.04
CA GLY A 48 14.11 17.94 -16.91
C GLY A 48 13.72 17.34 -15.55
N ALA A 49 13.33 16.07 -15.49
CA ALA A 49 13.03 15.38 -14.24
C ALA A 49 13.43 13.90 -14.29
N ARG A 50 13.46 13.27 -13.11
CA ARG A 50 13.62 11.81 -12.95
C ARG A 50 12.43 11.25 -12.19
N LYS A 51 11.96 10.05 -12.56
CA LYS A 51 10.95 9.33 -11.78
C LYS A 51 11.54 9.04 -10.40
N LYS A 52 10.81 9.39 -9.35
CA LYS A 52 11.16 8.96 -8.00
C LYS A 52 10.82 7.47 -7.92
N VAL A 53 11.83 6.63 -7.71
CA VAL A 53 11.63 5.20 -7.47
C VAL A 53 11.50 5.04 -5.96
N GLU A 54 10.28 4.77 -5.49
CA GLU A 54 10.02 4.36 -4.13
C GLU A 54 9.67 2.88 -4.17
N THR A 55 10.57 2.04 -3.65
CA THR A 55 10.25 0.65 -3.33
C THR A 55 9.40 0.67 -2.06
N TYR A 56 8.20 0.10 -2.14
CA TYR A 56 7.39 -0.09 -0.96
C TYR A 56 8.08 -1.10 -0.05
N ASP A 57 8.42 -0.66 1.16
CA ASP A 57 9.02 -1.47 2.21
C ASP A 57 7.98 -1.60 3.32
N ALA A 58 7.49 -2.82 3.53
CA ALA A 58 6.36 -3.08 4.41
C ALA A 58 6.74 -2.99 5.90
N ASP A 59 8.01 -3.26 6.22
CA ASP A 59 8.57 -3.03 7.55
C ASP A 59 8.56 -1.54 7.92
N ALA A 60 8.94 -0.68 6.97
CA ALA A 60 8.91 0.77 7.15
C ALA A 60 7.48 1.34 7.22
N ALA A 61 6.51 0.66 6.61
CA ALA A 61 5.10 1.06 6.60
C ALA A 61 4.30 0.56 7.82
N GLY A 62 4.88 -0.29 8.68
CA GLY A 62 4.20 -0.89 9.83
C GLY A 62 3.08 -1.85 9.43
N THR A 63 3.13 -2.36 8.21
CA THR A 63 2.16 -3.30 7.65
C THR A 63 2.73 -4.70 7.69
N ILE A 64 1.91 -5.69 8.06
CA ILE A 64 2.33 -7.09 8.06
C ILE A 64 2.70 -7.49 6.63
N GLU A 65 3.95 -7.89 6.40
CA GLU A 65 4.38 -8.46 5.13
C GLU A 65 3.56 -9.71 4.83
N LEU A 66 2.96 -9.74 3.65
CA LEU A 66 2.39 -10.97 3.13
C LEU A 66 3.55 -11.93 2.83
N LEU A 67 3.36 -13.17 3.26
CA LEU A 67 4.13 -14.38 2.98
C LEU A 67 5.23 -14.24 1.92
N ASP A 68 6.45 -14.66 2.28
CA ASP A 68 7.64 -14.66 1.42
C ASP A 68 7.29 -15.22 0.03
N PRO A 69 7.75 -14.61 -1.09
CA PRO A 69 7.53 -15.14 -2.44
C PRO A 69 7.75 -16.65 -2.55
N GLU A 70 8.74 -17.21 -1.87
CA GLU A 70 9.04 -18.65 -1.90
C GLU A 70 7.94 -19.48 -1.20
N GLU A 71 7.46 -19.03 -0.03
CA GLU A 71 6.34 -19.66 0.67
C GLU A 71 5.02 -19.53 -0.10
N ARG A 72 4.82 -18.43 -0.83
CA ARG A 72 3.65 -18.26 -1.71
C ARG A 72 3.65 -19.23 -2.87
N GLU A 73 4.81 -19.44 -3.48
CA GLU A 73 4.95 -20.40 -4.59
C GLU A 73 4.75 -21.83 -4.09
N ALA A 74 5.31 -22.18 -2.92
CA ALA A 74 5.08 -23.48 -2.30
C ALA A 74 3.59 -23.74 -2.01
N ARG A 75 2.86 -22.75 -1.48
CA ARG A 75 1.40 -22.85 -1.25
C ARG A 75 0.58 -22.90 -2.54
N ARG A 76 1.07 -22.32 -3.64
CA ARG A 76 0.41 -22.43 -4.95
C ARG A 76 0.69 -23.76 -5.62
N ALA A 77 1.86 -24.34 -5.39
CA ALA A 77 2.28 -25.61 -5.96
C ALA A 77 1.50 -26.79 -5.34
N ASP A 78 1.15 -26.71 -4.05
CA ASP A 78 0.38 -27.75 -3.36
C ASP A 78 -0.87 -27.21 -2.65
N ALA A 79 -2.04 -27.64 -3.13
CA ALA A 79 -3.33 -27.28 -2.56
C ALA A 79 -3.56 -27.86 -1.16
N MET A 80 -2.97 -29.03 -0.84
CA MET A 80 -3.14 -29.66 0.47
C MET A 80 -2.36 -28.89 1.54
N ALA A 81 -1.13 -28.47 1.24
CA ALA A 81 -0.32 -27.64 2.13
C ALA A 81 -1.01 -26.30 2.48
N SER A 82 -1.71 -25.68 1.53
CA SER A 82 -2.51 -24.48 1.81
C SER A 82 -3.64 -24.75 2.80
N LEU A 83 -4.35 -25.86 2.64
CA LEU A 83 -5.48 -26.22 3.52
C LEU A 83 -5.03 -26.53 4.95
N GLU A 84 -3.88 -27.19 5.11
CA GLU A 84 -3.31 -27.47 6.44
C GLU A 84 -3.00 -26.18 7.20
N VAL A 85 -2.38 -25.21 6.53
CA VAL A 85 -2.12 -23.90 7.15
C VAL A 85 -3.44 -23.22 7.53
N ASP A 86 -4.41 -23.18 6.62
CA ASP A 86 -5.72 -22.57 6.88
C ASP A 86 -6.43 -23.20 8.08
N GLU A 87 -6.34 -24.52 8.25
CA GLU A 87 -6.87 -25.21 9.43
C GLU A 87 -6.12 -24.85 10.71
N THR A 88 -4.78 -24.79 10.66
CA THR A 88 -3.99 -24.38 11.84
C THR A 88 -4.30 -22.95 12.26
N ASP A 89 -4.47 -22.04 11.30
CA ASP A 89 -4.80 -20.64 11.57
C ASP A 89 -6.22 -20.49 12.11
N LYS A 90 -7.19 -21.27 11.61
CA LYS A 90 -8.53 -21.36 12.19
C LYS A 90 -8.52 -21.88 13.63
N LYS A 91 -7.67 -22.86 13.95
CA LYS A 91 -7.53 -23.38 15.32
C LYS A 91 -6.96 -22.31 16.25
N LYS A 92 -5.86 -21.66 15.86
CA LYS A 92 -5.28 -20.52 16.61
C LYS A 92 -6.30 -19.41 16.82
N ALA A 93 -7.06 -19.04 15.78
CA ALA A 93 -8.08 -18.00 15.88
C ALA A 93 -9.18 -18.34 16.91
N LYS A 94 -9.63 -19.61 16.96
CA LYS A 94 -10.61 -20.07 17.96
C LYS A 94 -10.05 -20.01 19.38
N GLU A 95 -8.81 -20.45 19.58
CA GLU A 95 -8.14 -20.39 20.89
C GLU A 95 -7.97 -18.95 21.37
N GLN A 96 -7.48 -18.06 20.50
CA GLN A 96 -7.34 -16.64 20.83
C GLN A 96 -8.69 -15.97 21.10
N LYS A 97 -9.74 -16.35 20.38
CA LYS A 97 -11.09 -15.84 20.63
C LYS A 97 -11.57 -16.18 22.04
N GLY A 98 -11.42 -17.44 22.47
CA GLY A 98 -11.79 -17.84 23.84
C GLY A 98 -10.98 -17.09 24.90
N ARG A 99 -9.69 -16.86 24.66
CA ARG A 99 -8.84 -16.03 25.53
C ARG A 99 -9.34 -14.58 25.61
N LEU A 100 -9.66 -13.96 24.48
CA LEU A 100 -10.19 -12.60 24.41
C LEU A 100 -11.54 -12.47 25.13
N GLU A 101 -12.43 -13.45 24.98
CA GLU A 101 -13.70 -13.51 25.71
C GLU A 101 -13.46 -13.55 27.23
N SER A 102 -12.57 -14.41 27.71
CA SER A 102 -12.25 -14.48 29.15
C SER A 102 -11.65 -13.19 29.71
N LEU A 103 -10.78 -12.52 28.94
CA LEU A 103 -10.20 -11.23 29.32
C LEU A 103 -11.26 -10.14 29.37
N ARG A 104 -12.21 -10.15 28.42
CA ARG A 104 -13.34 -9.24 28.41
C ARG A 104 -14.23 -9.44 29.62
N ASP A 105 -14.57 -10.69 29.97
CA ASP A 105 -15.40 -10.99 31.15
C ASP A 105 -14.73 -10.55 32.47
N ILE A 106 -13.40 -10.61 32.55
CA ILE A 106 -12.66 -10.08 33.69
C ILE A 106 -12.70 -8.55 33.69
N SER A 107 -12.46 -7.93 32.53
CA SER A 107 -12.51 -6.48 32.36
C SER A 107 -13.87 -5.91 32.75
N ASP A 108 -14.96 -6.50 32.25
CA ASP A 108 -16.33 -6.05 32.51
C ASP A 108 -16.71 -6.18 34.00
N ARG A 109 -16.18 -7.20 34.70
CA ARG A 109 -16.36 -7.36 36.16
C ARG A 109 -15.56 -6.37 37.00
N MET A 110 -14.39 -5.98 36.52
CA MET A 110 -13.47 -5.07 37.20
C MET A 110 -13.69 -3.60 36.79
N TYR A 111 -14.71 -3.34 35.98
CA TYR A 111 -15.00 -2.02 35.42
C TYR A 111 -15.61 -1.10 36.49
N ASP A 112 -14.84 -0.11 36.95
CA ASP A 112 -15.27 0.93 37.90
C ASP A 112 -14.98 2.33 37.32
N ASP A 113 -16.04 2.98 36.81
CA ASP A 113 -16.00 4.32 36.22
C ASP A 113 -15.46 5.39 37.19
N TYR A 114 -15.78 5.26 38.48
CA TYR A 114 -15.37 6.24 39.48
C TYR A 114 -13.87 6.11 39.79
N ALA A 115 -13.38 4.89 39.98
CA ALA A 115 -11.95 4.64 40.20
C ALA A 115 -11.10 5.12 39.01
N MET A 116 -11.53 4.80 37.78
CA MET A 116 -10.82 5.21 36.55
C MET A 116 -10.82 6.73 36.36
N SER A 117 -11.96 7.39 36.58
CA SER A 117 -12.05 8.86 36.47
C SER A 117 -11.32 9.60 37.59
N SER A 118 -11.14 8.98 38.76
CA SER A 118 -10.33 9.52 39.86
C SER A 118 -8.83 9.46 39.55
N LEU A 119 -8.36 8.35 38.97
CA LEU A 119 -6.96 8.20 38.53
C LEU A 119 -6.56 9.23 37.47
N LEU A 120 -7.45 9.53 36.53
CA LEU A 120 -7.21 10.53 35.47
C LEU A 120 -7.23 11.98 35.96
N ARG A 121 -7.78 12.24 37.15
CA ARG A 121 -7.92 13.59 37.73
C ARG A 121 -6.80 13.97 38.70
N LYS A 122 -5.85 13.06 38.96
CA LYS A 122 -4.58 13.38 39.62
C LYS A 122 -3.56 13.85 38.60
#